data_AF-A0A4U9D9L1-F1
#
_entry.id   AF-A0A4U9D9L1-F1
#
_cell.length_a   1.000
_cell.length_b   1.000
_cell.length_c   1.000
_cell.angle_alpha   90.00
_cell.angle_beta   90.00
_cell.angle_gamma   90.00
#
_symmetry.space_group_name_H-M   'P 1'
#
loop_
_entity.id
_entity.type
_entity.pdbx_description
1 polymer ?
#
loop_
_entity_poly.entity_id
_entity_poly.type
_entity_poly.pdbx_seq_one_letter_code
_entity_poly.pdbx_strand_id
1 'polypeptide(L)'
;MTPTKRHRAHIREIFSRYTSLIEPLSLDEAYLDVTDSVHCQGSATLMAEEIRQTIHHELQLTASAGIAPVKFLAKIASDLNKPNGQF
;
A
#
# COMPACT_ATOMS: atom_id res chain seq x y z
N MET A 1 11.15 17.20 -13.07
CA MET A 1 10.07 16.24 -12.71
C MET A 1 9.18 16.90 -11.66
N THR A 2 7.85 16.93 -11.81
CA THR A 2 6.97 17.64 -10.85
C THR A 2 6.93 16.95 -9.47
N PRO A 3 6.66 17.65 -8.36
CA PRO A 3 6.67 17.08 -7.00
C PRO A 3 5.82 15.81 -6.89
N THR A 4 4.63 15.81 -7.50
CA THR A 4 3.74 14.66 -7.54
C THR A 4 4.36 13.45 -8.26
N LYS A 5 5.21 13.63 -9.28
CA LYS A 5 5.92 12.51 -9.96
C LYS A 5 6.97 11.87 -9.04
N ARG A 6 7.59 12.64 -8.14
CA ARG A 6 8.59 12.15 -7.20
C ARG A 6 7.97 11.29 -6.09
N HIS A 7 6.88 11.75 -5.47
CA HIS A 7 6.19 10.97 -4.44
C HIS A 7 5.69 9.63 -4.97
N ARG A 8 5.20 9.57 -6.22
CA ARG A 8 4.76 8.33 -6.87
C ARG A 8 5.85 7.28 -6.98
N ALA A 9 7.02 7.68 -7.48
CA ALA A 9 8.15 6.77 -7.61
C ALA A 9 8.57 6.24 -6.23
N HIS A 10 8.57 7.12 -5.22
CA HIS A 10 8.94 6.74 -3.86
C HIS A 10 7.90 5.81 -3.19
N ILE A 11 6.60 6.04 -3.38
CA ILE A 11 5.55 5.14 -2.89
C ILE A 11 5.69 3.75 -3.54
N ARG A 12 5.96 3.69 -4.86
CA ARG A 12 6.19 2.41 -5.54
C ARG A 12 7.46 1.71 -5.06
N GLU A 13 8.50 2.46 -4.75
CA GLU A 13 9.71 1.94 -4.12
C GLU A 13 9.38 1.32 -2.76
N ILE A 14 8.59 2.00 -1.91
CA ILE A 14 8.12 1.47 -0.63
C ILE A 14 7.35 0.15 -0.85
N PHE A 15 6.41 0.09 -1.80
CA PHE A 15 5.68 -1.14 -2.11
C PHE A 15 6.61 -2.29 -2.51
N SER A 16 7.65 -2.00 -3.29
CA SER A 16 8.61 -3.00 -3.77
C SER A 16 9.44 -3.65 -2.67
N ARG A 17 9.46 -3.06 -1.46
CA ARG A 17 10.10 -3.64 -0.28
C ARG A 17 9.33 -4.84 0.28
N TYR A 18 8.05 -5.00 -0.04
CA TYR A 18 7.17 -6.06 0.51
C TYR A 18 6.80 -7.14 -0.49
N THR A 19 6.74 -6.79 -1.78
CA THR A 19 6.48 -7.73 -2.88
C THR A 19 6.93 -7.14 -4.21
N SER A 20 7.37 -7.99 -5.13
CA SER A 20 7.57 -7.61 -6.54
C SER A 20 6.26 -7.63 -7.35
N LEU A 21 5.20 -8.23 -6.82
CA LEU A 21 3.91 -8.39 -7.50
C LEU A 21 3.03 -7.17 -7.24
N ILE A 22 3.32 -6.09 -7.97
CA ILE A 22 2.63 -4.80 -7.85
C ILE A 22 1.87 -4.50 -9.14
N GLU A 23 0.56 -4.28 -9.02
CA GLU A 23 -0.29 -3.85 -10.13
C GLU A 23 -0.81 -2.43 -9.88
N PRO A 24 -0.29 -1.41 -10.58
CA PRO A 24 -0.76 -0.04 -10.43
C PRO A 24 -2.18 0.15 -11.00
N LEU A 25 -3.07 0.79 -10.23
CA LEU A 25 -4.41 1.19 -10.72
C LEU A 25 -4.43 2.65 -11.18
N SER A 26 -3.78 3.53 -10.41
CA SER A 26 -3.84 4.98 -10.62
C SER A 26 -2.48 5.62 -10.35
N LEU A 27 -2.48 6.94 -10.12
CA LEU A 27 -1.30 7.69 -9.73
C LEU A 27 -0.79 7.25 -8.35
N ASP A 28 -1.68 6.96 -7.40
CA ASP A 28 -1.41 6.73 -5.99
C ASP A 28 -2.03 5.43 -5.44
N GLU A 29 -2.71 4.64 -6.29
CA GLU A 29 -3.29 3.33 -5.91
C GLU A 29 -2.61 2.16 -6.66
N ALA A 30 -2.37 1.06 -5.94
CA ALA A 30 -1.85 -0.20 -6.47
C ALA A 30 -2.40 -1.41 -5.68
N TYR A 31 -2.53 -2.56 -6.35
CA TYR A 31 -2.65 -3.86 -5.69
C TYR A 31 -1.27 -4.45 -5.45
N LEU A 32 -1.09 -5.06 -4.28
CA LEU A 32 0.09 -5.81 -3.90
C LEU A 32 -0.34 -7.24 -3.61
N ASP A 33 0.26 -8.22 -4.29
CA ASP A 33 0.11 -9.62 -3.93
C ASP A 33 1.21 -10.00 -2.93
N VAL A 34 0.80 -10.28 -1.70
CA VAL A 34 1.68 -10.62 -0.57
C VAL A 34 1.47 -12.04 -0.08
N THR A 35 0.82 -12.90 -0.88
CA THR A 35 0.47 -14.28 -0.52
C THR A 35 1.67 -15.08 0.00
N ASP A 36 2.83 -14.93 -0.67
CA ASP A 36 4.07 -15.63 -0.33
C ASP A 36 5.09 -14.74 0.40
N SER A 37 4.68 -13.56 0.86
CA SER A 37 5.60 -12.60 1.51
C SER A 37 5.93 -13.04 2.93
N VAL A 38 7.22 -13.07 3.27
CA VAL A 38 7.71 -13.41 4.63
C VAL A 38 7.78 -12.20 5.57
N HIS A 39 7.54 -10.99 5.04
CA HIS A 39 7.55 -9.76 5.82
C HIS A 39 6.48 -9.80 6.91
N CYS A 40 6.72 -9.14 8.04
CA CYS A 40 5.76 -9.07 9.15
C CYS A 40 5.15 -10.45 9.51
N GLN A 41 5.94 -11.53 9.45
CA GLN A 41 5.51 -12.91 9.71
C GLN A 41 4.37 -13.40 8.78
N GLY A 42 4.30 -12.89 7.55
CA GLY A 42 3.24 -13.19 6.59
C GLY A 42 1.91 -12.47 6.84
N SER A 43 1.85 -11.55 7.81
CA SER A 43 0.62 -10.81 8.11
C SER A 43 0.43 -9.63 7.17
N ALA A 44 -0.49 -9.78 6.21
CA ALA A 44 -0.87 -8.68 5.31
C ALA A 44 -1.41 -7.45 6.06
N THR A 45 -2.08 -7.64 7.20
CA THR A 45 -2.56 -6.54 8.05
C THR A 45 -1.39 -5.73 8.63
N LEU A 46 -0.35 -6.40 9.13
CA LEU A 46 0.83 -5.72 9.65
C LEU A 46 1.66 -5.08 8.54
N MET A 47 1.81 -5.75 7.38
CA MET A 47 2.46 -5.14 6.22
C MET A 47 1.74 -3.86 5.77
N ALA A 48 0.40 -3.88 5.70
CA ALA A 48 -0.37 -2.70 5.34
C ALA A 48 -0.19 -1.54 6.33
N GLU A 49 -0.13 -1.85 7.64
CA GLU A 49 0.17 -0.84 8.67
C GLU A 49 1.58 -0.27 8.49
N GLU A 50 2.58 -1.13 8.34
CA GLU A 50 3.98 -0.73 8.17
C GLU A 50 4.21 0.09 6.89
N ILE A 51 3.56 -0.28 5.77
CA ILE A 51 3.58 0.49 4.52
C ILE A 51 3.01 1.89 4.75
N ARG A 52 1.84 2.00 5.41
CA ARG A 52 1.20 3.29 5.68
C ARG A 52 2.07 4.17 6.58
N GLN A 53 2.64 3.60 7.63
CA GLN A 53 3.55 4.29 8.53
C GLN A 53 4.83 4.75 7.81
N THR A 54 5.39 3.90 6.93
CA THR A 54 6.58 4.22 6.13
C THR A 54 6.31 5.36 5.16
N ILE A 55 5.18 5.35 4.46
CA ILE A 55 4.75 6.46 3.59
C ILE A 55 4.63 7.76 4.40
N HIS A 56 4.02 7.71 5.58
CA HIS A 56 3.91 8.88 6.45
C HIS A 56 5.29 9.39 6.91
N HIS A 57 6.17 8.49 7.35
CA HIS A 57 7.49 8.85 7.82
C HIS A 57 8.36 9.47 6.72
N GLU A 58 8.43 8.83 5.55
CA GLU A 58 9.35 9.21 4.47
C GLU A 58 8.82 10.36 3.60
N LEU A 59 7.50 10.52 3.50
CA LEU A 59 6.87 11.48 2.57
C LEU A 59 5.94 12.50 3.24
N GLN A 60 5.64 12.35 4.53
CA GLN A 60 4.66 13.19 5.25
C GLN A 60 3.28 13.17 4.58
N LEU A 61 2.91 12.01 4.01
CA LEU A 61 1.62 11.74 3.38
C LEU A 61 0.89 10.64 4.14
N THR A 62 -0.44 10.72 4.22
CA THR A 62 -1.25 9.61 4.74
C THR A 62 -1.66 8.68 3.61
N ALA A 63 -1.78 7.39 3.91
CA ALA A 63 -2.29 6.38 3.01
C ALA A 63 -3.36 5.54 3.71
N SER A 64 -4.25 4.93 2.94
CA SER A 64 -5.23 3.96 3.44
C SER A 64 -5.06 2.64 2.69
N ALA A 65 -5.43 1.52 3.32
CA ALA A 65 -5.21 0.19 2.75
C ALA A 65 -6.45 -0.70 2.93
N GLY A 66 -6.66 -1.63 2.00
CA GLY A 66 -7.67 -2.68 2.13
C GLY A 66 -7.03 -4.04 1.92
N ILE A 67 -7.30 -4.98 2.82
CA ILE A 67 -6.73 -6.31 2.82
C ILE A 67 -7.86 -7.31 2.60
N ALA A 68 -7.78 -8.10 1.52
CA ALA A 68 -8.77 -9.13 1.26
C ALA A 68 -8.19 -10.26 0.38
N PRO A 69 -8.83 -11.45 0.36
CA PRO A 69 -8.41 -12.55 -0.51
C PRO A 69 -8.52 -12.27 -2.02
N VAL A 70 -9.26 -11.23 -2.43
CA VAL A 70 -9.44 -10.85 -3.84
C VAL A 70 -9.43 -9.33 -4.02
N LYS A 71 -8.92 -8.88 -5.17
CA LYS A 71 -8.70 -7.46 -5.54
C LYS A 71 -9.95 -6.58 -5.38
N PHE A 72 -11.11 -7.09 -5.79
CA PHE A 72 -12.37 -6.35 -5.70
C PHE A 72 -12.74 -6.02 -4.25
N LEU A 73 -12.68 -7.02 -3.36
CA LEU A 73 -12.96 -6.81 -1.93
C LEU A 73 -11.89 -5.92 -1.28
N ALA A 74 -10.62 -6.08 -1.65
CA ALA A 74 -9.54 -5.24 -1.14
C ALA A 74 -9.77 -3.77 -1.50
N LYS A 75 -10.27 -3.48 -2.71
CA LYS A 75 -10.61 -2.10 -3.11
C LYS A 75 -11.75 -1.53 -2.27
N ILE A 76 -12.83 -2.30 -2.06
CA ILE A 76 -13.94 -1.87 -1.20
C ILE A 76 -13.44 -1.61 0.23
N ALA A 77 -12.69 -2.57 0.80
CA ALA A 77 -12.10 -2.45 2.13
C ALA A 77 -11.25 -1.18 2.28
N SER A 78 -10.44 -0.87 1.27
CA SER A 78 -9.58 0.31 1.28
C SER A 78 -10.35 1.62 1.39
N ASP A 79 -11.60 1.67 0.93
CA ASP A 79 -12.45 2.87 0.96
C ASP A 79 -13.21 3.00 2.30
N LEU A 80 -13.46 1.89 3.02
CA LEU A 80 -14.28 1.89 4.26
C LEU A 80 -13.66 2.72 5.39
N ASN A 81 -12.33 2.71 5.51
CA ASN A 81 -11.60 3.37 6.60
C ASN A 81 -10.73 4.56 6.11
N LYS A 82 -11.08 5.16 4.97
CA LYS A 82 -10.45 6.44 4.56
C LYS A 82 -10.94 7.60 5.45
N PRO A 83 -10.09 8.58 5.78
CA PRO A 83 -8.66 8.66 5.49
C PRO A 83 -7.78 8.05 6.58
N ASN A 84 -6.54 7.68 6.21
CA ASN A 84 -5.50 7.18 7.09
C ASN A 84 -5.91 5.97 7.95
N GLY A 85 -6.61 5.01 7.35
CA GLY A 85 -7.01 3.77 8.02
C GLY A 85 -6.81 2.55 7.14
N GLN A 86 -7.10 1.37 7.69
CA GLN A 86 -7.08 0.12 6.95
C GLN A 86 -8.24 -0.78 7.36
N PHE A 87 -8.68 -1.64 6.46
CA PHE A 87 -9.72 -2.64 6.70
C PHE A 87 -9.34 -3.97 6.07
#